data_AF-A0A938SRG7-F1
#
_entry.id   AF-A0A938SRG7-F1
#
_cell.length_a   1.000
_cell.length_b   1.000
_cell.length_c   1.000
_cell.angle_alpha   90.00
_cell.angle_beta   90.00
_cell.angle_gamma   90.00
#
_symmetry.space_group_name_H-M   'P 1'
#
loop_
_entity.id
_entity.type
_entity.pdbx_description
1 polymer ?
#
loop_
_entity_poly.entity_id
_entity_poly.type
_entity_poly.pdbx_seq_one_letter_code
_entity_poly.pdbx_strand_id
1 'polypeptide(L)'
;MRELRAARIARLTFIPADDRGRVDAALQAGLSDPHRLLTDASRDALLRTLGDHLAARAAESPAEYLALADREKTRWIGPDDSDDIWRLPLFYHERVTGRVPSRTEAREALKAMLELAWAEYGVRIKGVGVGDWGTSIHVGQTREQNTSLVVAFPAVELDSYWDATATVGDLRYRVPRRSYADVLRDNGSVVYAIATTVAESERGVRYPLVSRWYWDPQLHTWHCSSFAMKNVAAHIMWY
;
A
#
# COMPACT_ATOMS: atom_id res chain seq x y z
N MET A 1 3.74 21.65 -22.04
CA MET A 1 3.90 20.46 -21.18
C MET A 1 2.62 19.99 -20.47
N ARG A 2 1.75 20.86 -19.91
CA ARG A 2 0.49 20.44 -19.24
C ARG A 2 -0.50 19.66 -20.15
N GLU A 3 -0.67 20.07 -21.40
CA GLU A 3 -1.62 19.42 -22.33
C GLU A 3 -1.18 18.02 -22.77
N LEU A 4 0.13 17.81 -22.99
CA LEU A 4 0.71 16.49 -23.28
C LEU A 4 0.52 15.49 -22.12
N ARG A 5 0.42 15.97 -20.87
CA ARG A 5 0.21 15.15 -19.67
C ARG A 5 -1.23 14.66 -19.56
N ALA A 6 -2.20 15.55 -19.75
CA ALA A 6 -3.61 15.17 -19.75
C ALA A 6 -3.94 14.16 -20.86
N ALA A 7 -3.34 14.33 -22.04
CA ALA A 7 -3.53 13.42 -23.18
C ALA A 7 -2.93 12.01 -22.96
N ARG A 8 -1.88 11.87 -22.15
CA ARG A 8 -1.26 10.56 -21.85
C ARG A 8 -2.02 9.77 -20.78
N ILE A 9 -2.44 10.42 -19.68
CA ILE A 9 -3.24 9.75 -18.62
C ILE A 9 -4.62 9.34 -19.14
N ALA A 10 -5.20 10.12 -20.07
CA ALA A 10 -6.47 9.79 -20.71
C ALA A 10 -6.42 8.48 -21.53
N ARG A 11 -5.23 7.96 -21.86
CA ARG A 11 -5.03 6.73 -22.65
C ARG A 11 -4.65 5.50 -21.84
N LEU A 12 -4.60 5.60 -20.50
CA LEU A 12 -4.39 4.44 -19.66
C LEU A 12 -5.53 3.43 -19.88
N THR A 13 -5.15 2.19 -20.14
CA THR A 13 -6.08 1.07 -20.14
C THR A 13 -6.19 0.55 -18.72
N PHE A 14 -7.40 0.26 -18.28
CA PHE A 14 -7.66 -0.33 -16.98
C PHE A 14 -8.16 -1.76 -17.15
N ILE A 15 -7.77 -2.61 -16.22
CA ILE A 15 -8.26 -3.97 -16.08
C ILE A 15 -9.02 -4.09 -14.76
N PRO A 16 -10.03 -4.97 -14.67
CA PRO A 16 -10.67 -5.27 -13.39
C PRO A 16 -9.61 -5.68 -12.37
N ALA A 17 -9.69 -5.13 -11.16
CA ALA A 17 -8.69 -5.39 -10.11
C ALA A 17 -8.78 -6.81 -9.54
N ASP A 18 -9.87 -7.53 -9.82
CA ASP A 18 -10.08 -8.95 -9.55
C ASP A 18 -9.58 -9.87 -10.70
N ASP A 19 -9.20 -9.33 -11.86
CA ASP A 19 -8.57 -10.08 -12.95
C ASP A 19 -7.09 -10.36 -12.62
N ARG A 20 -6.88 -11.38 -11.79
CA ARG A 20 -5.57 -11.72 -11.23
C ARG A 20 -4.47 -11.87 -12.29
N GLY A 21 -4.75 -12.58 -13.37
CA GLY A 21 -3.75 -12.87 -14.40
C GLY A 21 -3.27 -11.59 -15.09
N ARG A 22 -4.17 -10.65 -15.38
CA ARG A 22 -3.80 -9.38 -16.00
C ARG A 22 -3.15 -8.42 -15.00
N VAL A 23 -3.57 -8.43 -13.73
CA VAL A 23 -2.93 -7.63 -12.66
C VAL A 23 -1.49 -8.09 -12.46
N ASP A 24 -1.23 -9.40 -12.40
CA ASP A 24 0.12 -9.94 -12.28
C ASP A 24 1.01 -9.55 -13.46
N ALA A 25 0.49 -9.62 -14.69
CA ALA A 25 1.22 -9.17 -15.88
C ALA A 25 1.56 -7.67 -15.81
N ALA A 26 0.66 -6.84 -15.30
CA ALA A 26 0.90 -5.41 -15.15
C ALA A 26 1.95 -5.10 -14.06
N LEU A 27 1.87 -5.76 -12.92
CA LEU A 27 2.85 -5.65 -11.84
C LEU A 27 4.24 -6.11 -12.31
N GLN A 28 4.30 -7.25 -13.02
CA GLN A 28 5.54 -7.80 -13.55
C GLN A 28 6.19 -6.87 -14.58
N ALA A 29 5.41 -6.25 -15.46
CA ALA A 29 5.90 -5.30 -16.46
C ALA A 29 6.44 -4.01 -15.81
N GLY A 30 5.85 -3.59 -14.69
CA GLY A 30 6.28 -2.40 -13.93
C GLY A 30 7.49 -2.62 -13.02
N LEU A 31 7.96 -3.86 -12.86
CA LEU A 31 9.03 -4.19 -11.92
C LEU A 31 10.41 -3.79 -12.42
N SER A 32 11.11 -2.98 -11.63
CA SER A 32 12.49 -2.56 -11.82
C SER A 32 13.35 -2.96 -10.62
N ASP A 33 14.26 -3.90 -10.84
CA ASP A 33 15.29 -4.36 -9.89
C ASP A 33 16.68 -4.26 -10.54
N PRO A 34 17.22 -3.04 -10.68
CA PRO A 34 18.45 -2.81 -11.44
C PRO A 34 19.68 -3.45 -10.81
N HIS A 35 19.62 -3.71 -9.49
CA HIS A 35 20.71 -4.28 -8.72
C HIS A 35 20.56 -5.80 -8.49
N ARG A 36 19.51 -6.43 -9.05
CA ARG A 36 19.24 -7.87 -8.93
C ARG A 36 19.19 -8.31 -7.46
N LEU A 37 18.52 -7.53 -6.63
CA LEU A 37 18.37 -7.78 -5.20
C LEU A 37 17.37 -8.91 -4.93
N LEU A 38 16.48 -9.19 -5.87
CA LEU A 38 15.45 -10.22 -5.72
C LEU A 38 15.93 -11.57 -6.25
N THR A 39 15.62 -12.62 -5.49
CA THR A 39 15.56 -13.98 -6.03
C THR A 39 14.23 -14.16 -6.74
N ASP A 40 14.10 -15.20 -7.57
CA ASP A 40 12.80 -15.54 -8.18
C ASP A 40 11.71 -15.71 -7.11
N ALA A 41 12.04 -16.36 -5.99
CA ALA A 41 11.11 -16.56 -4.89
C ALA A 41 10.66 -15.24 -4.23
N SER A 42 11.58 -14.31 -3.94
CA SER A 42 11.20 -13.03 -3.32
C SER A 42 10.50 -12.10 -4.31
N ARG A 43 10.84 -12.15 -5.59
CA ARG A 43 10.10 -11.45 -6.65
C ARG A 43 8.67 -11.95 -6.77
N ASP A 44 8.48 -13.27 -6.89
CA ASP A 44 7.15 -13.86 -7.04
C ASP A 44 6.31 -13.62 -5.78
N ALA A 45 6.93 -13.63 -4.60
CA ALA A 45 6.27 -13.22 -3.36
C ALA A 45 5.84 -11.75 -3.38
N LEU A 46 6.68 -10.82 -3.87
CA LEU A 46 6.34 -9.39 -3.96
C LEU A 46 5.11 -9.17 -4.84
N LEU A 47 5.15 -9.70 -6.07
CA LEU A 47 4.08 -9.54 -7.05
C LEU A 47 2.77 -10.18 -6.56
N ARG A 48 2.87 -11.38 -5.97
CA ARG A 48 1.73 -12.05 -5.36
C ARG A 48 1.09 -11.19 -4.29
N THR A 49 1.87 -10.77 -3.28
CA THR A 49 1.36 -9.95 -2.16
C THR A 49 0.80 -8.62 -2.63
N LEU A 50 1.46 -7.92 -3.56
CA LEU A 50 0.92 -6.69 -4.14
C LEU A 50 -0.44 -6.89 -4.80
N GLY A 51 -0.57 -7.90 -5.66
CA GLY A 51 -1.85 -8.19 -6.30
C GLY A 51 -2.91 -8.63 -5.29
N ASP A 52 -2.55 -9.34 -4.21
CA ASP A 52 -3.52 -9.79 -3.21
C ASP A 52 -4.12 -8.58 -2.49
N HIS A 53 -3.28 -7.57 -2.22
CA HIS A 53 -3.70 -6.31 -1.64
C HIS A 53 -4.59 -5.47 -2.57
N LEU A 54 -4.35 -5.52 -3.88
CA LEU A 54 -5.20 -4.86 -4.88
C LEU A 54 -6.56 -5.57 -4.99
N ALA A 55 -6.56 -6.90 -5.08
CA ALA A 55 -7.78 -7.71 -5.16
C ALA A 55 -8.64 -7.57 -3.90
N ALA A 56 -8.04 -7.64 -2.71
CA ALA A 56 -8.77 -7.47 -1.45
C ALA A 56 -9.39 -6.07 -1.30
N ARG A 57 -8.80 -5.04 -1.93
CA ARG A 57 -9.35 -3.67 -1.99
C ARG A 57 -10.38 -3.47 -3.09
N ALA A 58 -10.46 -4.41 -4.02
CA ALA A 58 -11.48 -4.46 -5.06
C ALA A 58 -12.71 -5.27 -4.63
N ALA A 59 -12.55 -6.14 -3.65
CA ALA A 59 -13.60 -6.98 -3.11
C ALA A 59 -14.81 -6.18 -2.62
N GLU A 60 -16.01 -6.74 -2.81
CA GLU A 60 -17.28 -6.14 -2.41
C GLU A 60 -17.49 -6.06 -0.90
N SER A 61 -16.70 -6.81 -0.12
CA SER A 61 -16.85 -6.94 1.33
C SER A 61 -15.54 -6.72 2.07
N PRO A 62 -15.55 -6.00 3.21
CA PRO A 62 -14.38 -5.81 4.05
C PRO A 62 -13.79 -7.14 4.53
N ALA A 63 -14.62 -8.18 4.58
CA ALA A 63 -14.26 -9.51 5.01
C ALA A 63 -13.07 -10.09 4.22
N GLU A 64 -12.97 -9.81 2.92
CA GLU A 64 -11.85 -10.29 2.09
C GLU A 64 -10.52 -9.66 2.51
N TYR A 65 -10.55 -8.35 2.80
CA TYR A 65 -9.37 -7.66 3.33
C TYR A 65 -9.00 -8.15 4.73
N LEU A 66 -9.97 -8.40 5.59
CA LEU A 66 -9.72 -8.98 6.92
C LEU A 66 -9.17 -10.41 6.81
N ALA A 67 -9.67 -11.21 5.86
CA ALA A 67 -9.16 -12.55 5.61
C ALA A 67 -7.73 -12.54 5.05
N LEU A 68 -7.40 -11.59 4.17
CA LEU A 68 -6.01 -11.33 3.76
C LEU A 68 -5.17 -10.96 4.98
N ALA A 69 -5.64 -10.01 5.78
CA ALA A 69 -4.96 -9.53 6.97
C ALA A 69 -4.61 -10.64 7.97
N ASP A 70 -5.55 -11.55 8.21
CA ASP A 70 -5.41 -12.69 9.12
C ASP A 70 -4.42 -13.75 8.58
N ARG A 71 -4.18 -13.80 7.25
CA ARG A 71 -3.24 -14.72 6.60
C ARG A 71 -1.81 -14.18 6.51
N GLU A 72 -1.64 -12.86 6.49
CA GLU A 72 -0.32 -12.21 6.44
C GLU A 72 0.49 -12.51 7.71
N LYS A 73 1.83 -12.42 7.63
CA LYS A 73 2.75 -12.57 8.78
C LYS A 73 2.78 -11.32 9.68
N THR A 74 1.59 -10.83 10.02
CA THR A 74 1.37 -9.69 10.90
C THR A 74 0.66 -10.14 12.18
N ARG A 75 0.43 -9.21 13.10
CA ARG A 75 -0.47 -9.38 14.24
C ARG A 75 -1.31 -8.13 14.42
N TRP A 76 -2.51 -8.31 14.94
CA TRP A 76 -3.35 -7.20 15.41
C TRP A 76 -2.66 -6.47 16.55
N ILE A 77 -2.88 -5.15 16.61
CA ILE A 77 -2.49 -4.36 17.77
C ILE A 77 -3.28 -4.87 18.99
N GLY A 78 -2.62 -4.93 20.14
CA GLY A 78 -3.17 -5.48 21.37
C GLY A 78 -2.82 -4.64 22.62
N PRO A 79 -3.21 -5.13 23.81
CA PRO A 79 -3.04 -4.41 25.08
C PRO A 79 -1.57 -4.21 25.50
N ASP A 80 -0.65 -4.97 24.92
CA ASP A 80 0.78 -4.87 25.24
C ASP A 80 1.56 -3.93 24.30
N ASP A 81 0.92 -3.42 23.25
CA ASP A 81 1.55 -2.45 22.33
C ASP A 81 1.68 -1.06 22.96
N SER A 82 2.61 -0.25 22.47
CA SER A 82 2.70 1.15 22.92
C SER A 82 1.53 1.98 22.39
N ASP A 83 1.09 2.96 23.19
CA ASP A 83 0.00 3.86 22.80
C ASP A 83 0.34 4.67 21.54
N ASP A 84 1.63 4.93 21.28
CA ASP A 84 2.09 5.63 20.08
C ASP A 84 1.70 4.92 18.77
N ILE A 85 1.68 3.58 18.77
CA ILE A 85 1.28 2.80 17.58
C ILE A 85 -0.23 2.95 17.34
N TRP A 86 -1.03 3.10 18.41
CA TRP A 86 -2.49 3.17 18.34
C TRP A 86 -3.05 4.58 18.18
N ARG A 87 -2.26 5.60 18.55
CA ARG A 87 -2.72 7.00 18.63
C ARG A 87 -3.33 7.52 17.34
N LEU A 88 -2.70 7.23 16.19
CA LEU A 88 -3.19 7.73 14.91
C LEU A 88 -4.47 7.02 14.46
N PRO A 89 -4.57 5.67 14.44
CA PRO A 89 -5.84 4.97 14.26
C PRO A 89 -6.96 5.48 15.18
N LEU A 90 -6.65 5.65 16.47
CA LEU A 90 -7.60 6.12 17.48
C LEU A 90 -8.18 7.48 17.12
N PHE A 91 -7.30 8.46 16.84
CA PHE A 91 -7.69 9.82 16.47
C PHE A 91 -8.59 9.84 15.24
N TYR A 92 -8.24 9.08 14.19
CA TYR A 92 -9.05 9.02 12.98
C TYR A 92 -10.37 8.32 13.20
N HIS A 93 -10.36 7.18 13.91
CA HIS A 93 -11.58 6.44 14.20
C HIS A 93 -12.55 7.28 15.03
N GLU A 94 -12.07 7.99 16.06
CA GLU A 94 -12.89 8.91 16.86
C GLU A 94 -13.47 10.04 16.00
N ARG A 95 -12.64 10.73 15.23
CA ARG A 95 -13.07 11.83 14.36
C ARG A 95 -14.17 11.41 13.39
N VAL A 96 -14.08 10.19 12.89
CA VAL A 96 -14.88 9.73 11.76
C VAL A 96 -16.14 8.98 12.20
N THR A 97 -16.06 8.22 13.30
CA THR A 97 -17.17 7.41 13.81
C THR A 97 -17.80 7.97 15.09
N GLY A 98 -17.18 8.96 15.74
CA GLY A 98 -17.54 9.43 17.07
C GLY A 98 -17.22 8.44 18.20
N ARG A 99 -16.57 7.30 17.90
CA ARG A 99 -16.24 6.24 18.84
C ARG A 99 -14.73 6.06 18.97
N VAL A 100 -14.29 5.85 20.21
CA VAL A 100 -12.89 5.56 20.59
C VAL A 100 -12.74 4.05 20.83
N PRO A 101 -12.19 3.27 19.87
CA PRO A 101 -12.00 1.83 20.05
C PRO A 101 -10.82 1.53 20.97
N SER A 102 -10.94 0.43 21.73
CA SER A 102 -9.83 -0.13 22.48
C SER A 102 -8.84 -0.86 21.55
N ARG A 103 -7.60 -1.06 22.00
CA ARG A 103 -6.59 -1.81 21.23
C ARG A 103 -7.01 -3.25 20.94
N THR A 104 -7.74 -3.89 21.87
CA THR A 104 -8.31 -5.23 21.67
C THR A 104 -9.36 -5.29 20.55
N GLU A 105 -9.87 -4.14 20.11
CA GLU A 105 -10.85 -4.02 19.04
C GLU A 105 -10.22 -3.63 17.69
N ALA A 106 -8.88 -3.66 17.56
CA ALA A 106 -8.19 -3.18 16.35
C ALA A 106 -8.73 -3.78 15.04
N ARG A 107 -9.10 -5.06 15.06
CA ARG A 107 -9.69 -5.74 13.90
C ARG A 107 -11.06 -5.19 13.52
N GLU A 108 -11.93 -4.98 14.50
CA GLU A 108 -13.28 -4.46 14.25
C GLU A 108 -13.26 -2.97 13.95
N ALA A 109 -12.33 -2.22 14.54
CA ALA A 109 -12.09 -0.82 14.20
C ALA A 109 -11.65 -0.64 12.74
N LEU A 110 -10.74 -1.51 12.26
CA LEU A 110 -10.36 -1.56 10.84
C LEU A 110 -11.58 -1.89 9.96
N LYS A 111 -12.40 -2.88 10.35
CA LYS A 111 -13.62 -3.23 9.62
C LYS A 111 -14.59 -2.05 9.50
N ALA A 112 -14.89 -1.38 10.62
CA ALA A 112 -15.82 -0.25 10.64
C ALA A 112 -15.34 0.90 9.76
N MET A 113 -14.03 1.16 9.77
CA MET A 113 -13.44 2.12 8.87
C MET A 113 -13.66 1.68 7.39
N LEU A 114 -13.58 0.38 7.02
CA LEU A 114 -13.63 -0.13 5.62
C LEU A 114 -14.99 0.15 5.04
N GLU A 115 -15.99 -0.22 5.82
CA GLU A 115 -17.40 -0.01 5.52
C GLU A 115 -17.66 1.46 5.27
N LEU A 116 -17.15 2.34 6.13
CA LEU A 116 -17.32 3.77 5.94
C LEU A 116 -16.57 4.31 4.72
N ALA A 117 -15.32 3.90 4.50
CA ALA A 117 -14.53 4.30 3.34
C ALA A 117 -15.26 4.02 2.04
N TRP A 118 -15.81 2.82 1.93
CA TRP A 118 -16.53 2.40 0.74
C TRP A 118 -17.88 3.11 0.61
N ALA A 119 -18.64 3.23 1.70
CA ALA A 119 -19.93 3.90 1.68
C ALA A 119 -19.81 5.40 1.34
N GLU A 120 -18.94 6.13 2.04
CA GLU A 120 -18.88 7.59 1.95
C GLU A 120 -18.05 8.05 0.74
N TYR A 121 -16.89 7.41 0.51
CA TYR A 121 -15.89 7.90 -0.45
C TYR A 121 -15.79 7.05 -1.71
N GLY A 122 -16.39 5.85 -1.70
CA GLY A 122 -16.34 4.94 -2.85
C GLY A 122 -14.90 4.57 -3.22
N VAL A 123 -14.01 4.40 -2.22
CA VAL A 123 -12.58 4.12 -2.44
C VAL A 123 -12.29 2.66 -2.83
N ARG A 124 -13.33 1.85 -3.06
CA ARG A 124 -13.17 0.49 -3.57
C ARG A 124 -12.54 0.56 -4.96
N ILE A 125 -11.49 -0.23 -5.16
CA ILE A 125 -10.77 -0.26 -6.43
C ILE A 125 -11.62 -1.04 -7.43
N LYS A 126 -11.99 -0.41 -8.54
CA LYS A 126 -12.65 -1.09 -9.65
C LYS A 126 -11.63 -1.64 -10.64
N GLY A 127 -10.58 -0.86 -10.91
CA GLY A 127 -9.58 -1.25 -11.89
C GLY A 127 -8.18 -0.75 -11.60
N VAL A 128 -7.23 -1.43 -12.23
CA VAL A 128 -5.80 -1.14 -12.16
C VAL A 128 -5.30 -0.77 -13.54
N GLY A 129 -4.51 0.28 -13.62
CA GLY A 129 -3.88 0.74 -14.87
C GLY A 129 -2.84 -0.26 -15.35
N VAL A 130 -2.79 -0.48 -16.66
CA VAL A 130 -1.80 -1.35 -17.32
C VAL A 130 -0.96 -0.60 -18.35
N GLY A 131 0.20 -1.19 -18.68
CA GLY A 131 1.20 -0.61 -19.59
C GLY A 131 2.21 0.29 -18.86
N ASP A 132 3.04 0.97 -19.64
CA ASP A 132 4.22 1.75 -19.17
C ASP A 132 3.92 2.81 -18.10
N TRP A 133 2.66 3.22 -17.99
CA TRP A 133 2.21 4.25 -17.05
C TRP A 133 1.21 3.72 -16.02
N GLY A 134 0.88 2.44 -16.08
CA GLY A 134 -0.13 1.81 -15.23
C GLY A 134 0.41 1.44 -13.85
N THR A 135 1.57 0.79 -13.82
CA THR A 135 2.23 0.34 -12.59
C THR A 135 3.74 0.50 -12.70
N SER A 136 4.38 0.96 -11.64
CA SER A 136 5.83 1.00 -11.47
C SER A 136 6.20 0.45 -10.10
N ILE A 137 7.16 -0.46 -10.04
CA ILE A 137 7.67 -1.06 -8.80
C ILE A 137 9.19 -0.90 -8.81
N HIS A 138 9.71 -0.11 -7.88
CA HIS A 138 11.15 0.06 -7.70
C HIS A 138 11.65 -0.76 -6.52
N VAL A 139 12.68 -1.57 -6.74
CA VAL A 139 13.35 -2.35 -5.70
C VAL A 139 14.68 -1.70 -5.34
N GLY A 140 14.92 -1.55 -4.05
CA GLY A 140 16.16 -1.01 -3.52
C GLY A 140 16.65 -1.74 -2.28
N GLN A 141 17.84 -1.37 -1.83
CA GLN A 141 18.42 -1.83 -0.56
C GLN A 141 18.91 -0.63 0.22
N THR A 142 18.79 -0.69 1.54
CA THR A 142 19.33 0.35 2.42
C THR A 142 19.88 -0.26 3.70
N ARG A 143 20.81 0.47 4.34
CA ARG A 143 21.39 0.14 5.66
C ARG A 143 20.97 1.14 6.74
N GLU A 144 20.12 2.11 6.39
CA GLU A 144 19.75 3.19 7.30
C GLU A 144 18.50 2.81 8.11
N GLN A 145 18.56 3.09 9.42
CA GLN A 145 17.37 3.09 10.27
C GLN A 145 16.46 4.21 9.78
N ASN A 146 15.28 3.80 9.39
CA ASN A 146 14.47 4.59 8.50
C ASN A 146 13.62 5.61 9.25
N THR A 147 14.12 6.85 9.36
CA THR A 147 13.29 8.07 9.47
C THR A 147 13.12 8.77 8.11
N SER A 148 13.83 8.32 7.06
CA SER A 148 14.03 9.04 5.79
C SER A 148 13.41 8.41 4.54
N LEU A 149 12.96 7.15 4.51
CA LEU A 149 12.00 6.67 3.46
C LEU A 149 10.66 7.42 3.55
N VAL A 150 10.44 8.19 4.63
CA VAL A 150 9.33 9.15 4.77
C VAL A 150 9.58 10.43 3.94
N VAL A 151 10.84 10.80 3.62
CA VAL A 151 11.18 12.15 3.09
C VAL A 151 12.17 12.14 1.89
N ALA A 152 12.99 11.11 1.69
CA ALA A 152 14.12 11.14 0.76
C ALA A 152 13.89 10.22 -0.45
N PHE A 153 13.32 10.78 -1.51
CA PHE A 153 13.70 10.38 -2.87
C PHE A 153 14.21 11.63 -3.62
N PRO A 154 15.38 11.54 -4.29
CA PRO A 154 15.86 12.61 -5.17
C PRO A 154 14.96 12.74 -6.40
N ALA A 155 14.73 13.98 -6.80
CA ALA A 155 13.93 14.41 -7.93
C ALA A 155 14.57 14.04 -9.28
N VAL A 156 14.60 12.75 -9.64
CA VAL A 156 14.81 12.37 -11.04
C VAL A 156 13.50 12.66 -11.78
N GLU A 157 13.56 13.46 -12.85
CA GLU A 157 12.43 14.06 -13.58
C GLU A 157 11.31 13.08 -14.02
N LEU A 158 11.49 11.76 -13.90
CA LEU A 158 10.52 10.71 -14.21
C LEU A 158 9.66 10.27 -13.01
N ASP A 159 10.13 10.42 -11.77
CA ASP A 159 9.40 10.00 -10.57
C ASP A 159 8.59 11.14 -9.94
N SER A 160 8.93 12.38 -10.29
CA SER A 160 8.20 13.61 -9.94
C SER A 160 6.79 13.70 -10.53
N TYR A 161 6.43 12.81 -11.47
CA TYR A 161 5.14 12.86 -12.16
C TYR A 161 3.95 12.45 -11.29
N TRP A 162 4.18 11.64 -10.25
CA TRP A 162 3.11 11.06 -9.40
C TRP A 162 3.04 11.67 -8.00
N ASP A 163 4.05 12.44 -7.58
CA ASP A 163 4.34 12.70 -6.17
C ASP A 163 4.03 14.13 -5.69
N ALA A 164 3.45 14.97 -6.54
CA ALA A 164 3.32 16.40 -6.29
C ALA A 164 2.04 16.84 -5.54
N THR A 165 1.65 16.17 -4.44
CA THR A 165 0.67 16.68 -3.45
C THR A 165 0.80 15.92 -2.12
N ALA A 166 0.63 16.62 -1.00
CA ALA A 166 0.71 16.06 0.35
C ALA A 166 -0.27 14.88 0.55
N THR A 167 0.28 13.73 0.95
CA THR A 167 -0.45 12.54 1.40
C THR A 167 -1.09 12.78 2.77
N VAL A 168 -2.30 12.27 2.99
CA VAL A 168 -2.86 12.07 4.34
C VAL A 168 -2.28 10.74 4.88
N GLY A 169 -2.01 10.59 6.17
CA GLY A 169 -1.22 9.49 6.73
C GLY A 169 -1.88 8.09 6.69
N ASP A 170 -1.06 7.03 6.66
CA ASP A 170 -1.47 5.62 6.79
C ASP A 170 -1.96 5.29 8.23
N LEU A 171 -3.00 4.46 8.41
CA LEU A 171 -3.64 4.18 9.72
C LEU A 171 -3.40 2.77 10.26
N ARG A 172 -2.30 2.56 10.98
CA ARG A 172 -1.85 1.21 11.34
C ARG A 172 -2.74 0.47 12.35
N TYR A 173 -3.52 -0.52 11.93
CA TYR A 173 -4.29 -1.42 12.83
C TYR A 173 -3.57 -2.74 13.16
N ARG A 174 -2.50 -3.03 12.43
CA ARG A 174 -1.71 -4.25 12.55
C ARG A 174 -0.23 -3.93 12.51
N VAL A 175 0.57 -4.74 13.18
CA VAL A 175 2.03 -4.63 13.13
C VAL A 175 2.65 -5.89 12.54
N PRO A 176 3.75 -5.77 11.79
CA PRO A 176 4.49 -6.93 11.30
C PRO A 176 5.07 -7.70 12.50
N ARG A 177 5.23 -9.03 12.35
CA ARG A 177 5.86 -9.84 13.41
C ARG A 177 7.32 -9.47 13.64
N ARG A 178 8.00 -8.97 12.61
CA ARG A 178 9.33 -8.37 12.67
C ARG A 178 9.29 -7.02 12.00
N SER A 179 9.66 -5.97 12.72
CA SER A 179 9.68 -4.63 12.18
C SER A 179 10.82 -4.45 11.17
N TYR A 180 10.74 -3.39 10.36
CA TYR A 180 11.86 -2.96 9.52
C TYR A 180 13.16 -2.81 10.34
N ALA A 181 13.08 -2.27 11.56
CA ALA A 181 14.22 -2.09 12.44
C ALA A 181 14.81 -3.44 12.90
N ASP A 182 13.98 -4.44 13.14
CA ASP A 182 14.43 -5.80 13.46
C ASP A 182 15.15 -6.44 12.26
N VAL A 183 14.57 -6.34 11.07
CA VAL A 183 15.21 -6.85 9.84
C VAL A 183 16.54 -6.16 9.61
N LEU A 184 16.61 -4.84 9.74
CA LEU A 184 17.84 -4.07 9.55
C LEU A 184 18.91 -4.46 10.58
N ARG A 185 18.54 -4.56 11.85
CA ARG A 185 19.45 -4.95 12.94
C ARG A 185 20.04 -6.34 12.70
N ASP A 186 19.23 -7.30 12.30
CA ASP A 186 19.65 -8.70 12.18
C ASP A 186 20.42 -8.98 10.88
N ASN A 187 20.15 -8.23 9.81
CA ASN A 187 20.72 -8.49 8.47
C ASN A 187 21.73 -7.42 8.02
N GLY A 188 21.88 -6.32 8.75
CA GLY A 188 22.72 -5.18 8.38
C GLY A 188 22.22 -4.37 7.18
N SER A 189 21.13 -4.80 6.54
CA SER A 189 20.46 -4.13 5.43
C SER A 189 19.02 -4.59 5.29
N VAL A 190 18.20 -3.82 4.58
CA VAL A 190 16.82 -4.16 4.24
C VAL A 190 16.62 -3.98 2.75
N VAL A 191 16.11 -5.01 2.08
CA VAL A 191 15.57 -4.90 0.73
C VAL A 191 14.15 -4.37 0.83
N TYR A 192 13.85 -3.33 0.05
CA TYR A 192 12.54 -2.68 0.03
C TYR A 192 12.00 -2.59 -1.39
N ALA A 193 10.69 -2.44 -1.50
CA ALA A 193 10.02 -2.16 -2.76
C ALA A 193 9.04 -1.01 -2.58
N ILE A 194 8.93 -0.15 -3.59
CA ILE A 194 7.94 0.92 -3.66
C ILE A 194 7.15 0.71 -4.93
N ALA A 195 5.85 0.52 -4.79
CA ALA A 195 4.96 0.34 -5.91
C ALA A 195 4.02 1.53 -6.04
N THR A 196 3.97 2.13 -7.22
CA THR A 196 2.99 3.13 -7.62
C THR A 196 2.11 2.51 -8.69
N THR A 197 0.83 2.36 -8.39
CA THR A 197 -0.17 1.77 -9.29
C THR A 197 -1.27 2.79 -9.53
N VAL A 198 -1.62 3.08 -10.78
CA VAL A 198 -2.79 3.91 -11.07
C VAL A 198 -4.03 3.06 -10.84
N ALA A 199 -4.87 3.44 -9.89
CA ALA A 199 -6.14 2.78 -9.62
C ALA A 199 -7.30 3.64 -10.16
N GLU A 200 -8.39 2.99 -10.53
CA GLU A 200 -9.69 3.60 -10.78
C GLU A 200 -10.68 3.07 -9.74
N SER A 201 -11.36 3.98 -9.02
CA SER A 201 -12.42 3.58 -8.10
C SER A 201 -13.73 3.26 -8.82
N GLU A 202 -14.70 2.72 -8.08
CA GLU A 202 -16.06 2.52 -8.56
C GLU A 202 -16.75 3.79 -9.07
N ARG A 203 -16.39 4.95 -8.50
CA ARG A 203 -16.91 6.26 -8.92
C ARG A 203 -16.20 6.81 -10.17
N GLY A 204 -15.29 6.05 -10.78
CA GLY A 204 -14.50 6.46 -11.94
C GLY A 204 -13.40 7.48 -11.59
N VAL A 205 -13.08 7.66 -10.30
CA VAL A 205 -11.99 8.53 -9.87
C VAL A 205 -10.69 7.78 -10.04
N ARG A 206 -9.74 8.40 -10.73
CA ARG A 206 -8.40 7.82 -10.98
C ARG A 206 -7.39 8.46 -10.06
N TYR A 207 -6.57 7.64 -9.41
CA TYR A 207 -5.57 8.10 -8.46
C TYR A 207 -4.35 7.18 -8.44
N PRO A 208 -3.15 7.73 -8.21
CA PRO A 208 -1.99 6.94 -7.85
C PRO A 208 -2.17 6.30 -6.47
N LEU A 209 -1.91 5.01 -6.41
CA LEU A 209 -1.87 4.19 -5.22
C LEU A 209 -0.41 3.83 -4.96
N VAL A 210 0.15 4.39 -3.89
CA VAL A 210 1.55 4.23 -3.52
C VAL A 210 1.64 3.31 -2.32
N SER A 211 2.44 2.25 -2.44
CA SER A 211 2.66 1.29 -1.36
C SER A 211 4.15 1.03 -1.18
N ARG A 212 4.55 0.80 0.07
CA ARG A 212 5.94 0.57 0.44
C ARG A 212 6.05 -0.74 1.18
N TRP A 213 7.08 -1.49 0.85
CA TRP A 213 7.26 -2.87 1.28
C TRP A 213 8.69 -3.09 1.71
N TYR A 214 8.89 -3.99 2.66
CA TYR A 214 10.22 -4.52 2.96
C TYR A 214 10.18 -6.03 3.05
N TRP A 215 11.28 -6.65 2.62
CA TRP A 215 11.46 -8.09 2.65
C TRP A 215 12.00 -8.52 3.99
N ASP A 216 11.33 -9.49 4.62
CA ASP A 216 11.86 -10.22 5.76
C ASP A 216 12.44 -11.56 5.27
N PRO A 217 13.78 -11.74 5.29
CA PRO A 217 14.42 -12.97 4.84
C PRO A 217 14.23 -14.16 5.79
N GLN A 218 13.91 -13.94 7.07
CA GLN A 218 13.69 -15.02 8.05
C GLN A 218 12.26 -15.56 7.97
N LEU A 219 11.30 -14.69 7.67
CA LEU A 219 9.89 -15.05 7.49
C LEU A 219 9.52 -15.36 6.02
N HIS A 220 10.46 -15.13 5.09
CA HIS A 220 10.26 -15.25 3.64
C HIS A 220 9.00 -14.54 3.16
N THR A 221 8.78 -13.30 3.60
CA THR A 221 7.57 -12.54 3.31
C THR A 221 7.89 -11.07 3.07
N TRP A 222 7.09 -10.43 2.22
CA TRP A 222 7.02 -8.98 2.15
C TRP A 222 6.07 -8.45 3.20
N HIS A 223 6.44 -7.33 3.83
CA HIS A 223 5.59 -6.60 4.76
C HIS A 223 5.23 -5.25 4.17
N CYS A 224 3.93 -4.96 4.08
CA CYS A 224 3.44 -3.64 3.76
C CYS A 224 3.74 -2.69 4.94
N SER A 225 4.51 -1.63 4.68
CA SER A 225 4.84 -0.60 5.67
C SER A 225 3.91 0.62 5.59
N SER A 226 3.45 0.96 4.38
CA SER A 226 2.50 2.03 4.09
C SER A 226 1.75 1.74 2.80
N PHE A 227 0.51 2.23 2.68
CA PHE A 227 -0.33 2.06 1.50
C PHE A 227 -1.31 3.25 1.40
N ALA A 228 -0.99 4.18 0.51
CA ALA A 228 -1.65 5.47 0.42
C ALA A 228 -2.13 5.77 -1.01
N MET A 229 -3.36 6.23 -1.13
CA MET A 229 -3.84 7.00 -2.27
C MET A 229 -3.22 8.41 -2.26
N LYS A 230 -2.66 8.82 -3.40
CA LYS A 230 -2.16 10.17 -3.66
C LYS A 230 -3.18 10.94 -4.50
N ASN A 231 -3.59 12.11 -4.01
CA ASN A 231 -4.39 13.13 -4.69
C ASN A 231 -5.91 12.85 -4.90
N VAL A 232 -6.65 13.96 -5.00
CA VAL A 232 -8.12 14.21 -5.05
C VAL A 232 -8.87 14.16 -3.71
N ALA A 233 -9.69 15.19 -3.48
CA ALA A 233 -10.43 15.55 -2.27
C ALA A 233 -11.50 14.54 -1.78
N ALA A 234 -11.11 13.29 -1.55
CA ALA A 234 -11.92 12.28 -0.90
C ALA A 234 -11.05 11.59 0.16
N HIS A 235 -11.46 11.78 1.41
CA HIS A 235 -10.75 11.31 2.59
C HIS A 235 -11.00 9.80 2.79
N ILE A 236 -10.14 9.13 3.55
CA ILE A 236 -10.14 7.72 3.95
C ILE A 236 -9.18 6.81 3.18
N MET A 237 -8.15 6.35 3.91
CA MET A 237 -7.14 5.39 3.47
C MET A 237 -6.86 4.34 4.56
N TRP A 238 -6.20 3.26 4.13
CA TRP A 238 -6.23 1.89 4.65
C TRP A 238 -4.83 1.30 4.86
N TYR A 239 -4.36 1.20 6.12
CA TYR A 239 -3.50 0.11 6.65
C TYR A 239 -3.06 0.33 8.08
#